data_AF-A0AAV1ZRF5-F1
#
_entry.id   AF-A0AAV1ZRF5-F1
#
_cell.length_a   1.000
_cell.length_b   1.000
_cell.length_c   1.000
_cell.angle_alpha   90.00
_cell.angle_beta   90.00
_cell.angle_gamma   90.00
#
_symmetry.space_group_name_H-M   'P 1'
#
loop_
_entity.id
_entity.type
_entity.pdbx_description
1 polymer ?
#
loop_
_entity_poly.entity_id
_entity_poly.type
_entity_poly.pdbx_seq_one_letter_code
_entity_poly.pdbx_strand_id
1 'polypeptide(L)'
;MNLDNSFARFASSVTNYLSLENDKNIINRFYDELVTDLTVRYSVQDNEIEKAIGCLVSCHRHMRCGRSPNYCDYNNICYCIGYLHQYASCHSCMVLTVIYELWRSSRIEIFYLRIKNTLDVTFIGSGPGNDFVGFLSAIHGMRGFVLNMNVTIVDKMQSWENVVLATDEKLRNGGCGKAGNVYKNVNVRISFLKSDITKSLVFDLPLQTNLKTTDVVFLVKMLSTVPDEDKRSALRDIAHNMKPGAILIFIDCPYPAVLATFNSCLREIYQKMDNRYYCSSRTRFGHTNISRCTADVKVFVKI
;
A
#
# COMPACT_ATOMS: atom_id res chain seq x y z
N MET A 1 -12.98 -38.58 -14.86
CA MET A 1 -12.74 -37.47 -13.91
C MET A 1 -11.39 -37.72 -13.25
N ASN A 2 -10.36 -36.95 -13.59
CA ASN A 2 -8.98 -37.21 -13.16
C ASN A 2 -8.74 -36.75 -11.72
N LEU A 3 -8.72 -37.71 -10.80
CA LEU A 3 -8.39 -37.53 -9.38
C LEU A 3 -6.99 -36.93 -9.17
N ASP A 4 -6.02 -37.26 -10.04
CA ASP A 4 -4.63 -36.76 -9.94
C ASP A 4 -4.49 -35.25 -10.14
N ASN A 5 -5.33 -34.64 -10.98
CA ASN A 5 -5.34 -33.19 -11.17
C ASN A 5 -5.94 -32.45 -9.97
N SER A 6 -6.80 -33.12 -9.18
CA SER A 6 -7.40 -32.52 -7.98
C SER A 6 -6.41 -32.49 -6.82
N PHE A 7 -5.61 -33.56 -6.66
CA PHE A 7 -4.63 -33.68 -5.59
C PHE A 7 -3.44 -32.75 -5.80
N ALA A 8 -2.95 -32.61 -7.04
CA ALA A 8 -1.89 -31.65 -7.38
C ALA A 8 -2.32 -30.18 -7.18
N ARG A 9 -3.57 -29.84 -7.53
CA ARG A 9 -4.14 -28.50 -7.26
C ARG A 9 -4.32 -28.24 -5.77
N PHE A 10 -4.73 -29.24 -5.00
CA PHE A 10 -4.89 -29.15 -3.56
C PHE A 10 -3.53 -28.97 -2.85
N ALA A 11 -2.52 -29.77 -3.19
CA ALA A 11 -1.17 -29.64 -2.65
C ALA A 11 -0.50 -28.30 -3.02
N SER A 12 -0.69 -27.82 -4.25
CA SER A 12 -0.30 -26.48 -4.70
C SER A 12 -0.98 -25.36 -3.90
N SER A 13 -2.26 -25.50 -3.59
CA SER A 13 -3.02 -24.51 -2.82
C SER A 13 -2.53 -24.43 -1.37
N VAL A 14 -2.27 -25.57 -0.73
CA VAL A 14 -1.79 -25.64 0.66
C VAL A 14 -0.38 -25.08 0.79
N THR A 15 0.53 -25.41 -0.13
CA THR A 15 1.91 -24.88 -0.12
C THR A 15 1.95 -23.37 -0.36
N ASN A 16 1.13 -22.86 -1.29
CA ASN A 16 1.02 -21.41 -1.51
C ASN A 16 0.46 -20.69 -0.29
N TYR A 17 -0.53 -21.27 0.40
CA TYR A 17 -1.12 -20.70 1.61
C TYR A 17 -0.12 -20.62 2.77
N LEU A 18 0.61 -21.72 3.05
CA LEU A 18 1.64 -21.73 4.09
C LEU A 18 2.77 -20.74 3.80
N SER A 19 3.15 -20.58 2.53
CA SER A 19 4.13 -19.56 2.14
C SER A 19 3.61 -18.14 2.43
N LEU A 20 2.33 -17.85 2.15
CA LEU A 20 1.75 -16.52 2.34
C LEU A 20 1.67 -16.16 3.83
N GLU A 21 1.27 -17.10 4.69
CA GLU A 21 1.24 -16.88 6.14
C GLU A 21 2.63 -16.66 6.73
N ASN A 22 3.65 -17.37 6.24
CA ASN A 22 5.03 -17.11 6.63
C ASN A 22 5.47 -15.68 6.23
N ASP A 23 5.13 -15.23 5.02
CA ASP A 23 5.46 -13.88 4.55
C ASP A 23 4.77 -12.80 5.40
N LYS A 24 3.52 -13.00 5.80
CA LYS A 24 2.81 -12.09 6.71
C LYS A 24 3.52 -11.97 8.07
N ASN A 25 4.00 -13.08 8.61
CA ASN A 25 4.75 -13.06 9.87
C ASN A 25 6.11 -12.36 9.74
N ILE A 26 6.78 -12.49 8.59
CA ILE A 26 8.01 -11.76 8.28
C ILE A 26 7.73 -10.25 8.19
N ILE A 27 6.66 -9.84 7.52
CA ILE A 27 6.22 -8.44 7.44
C ILE A 27 5.96 -7.86 8.83
N ASN A 28 5.32 -8.62 9.72
CA ASN A 28 5.07 -8.17 11.10
C ASN A 28 6.38 -7.92 11.87
N ARG A 29 7.33 -8.86 11.81
CA ARG A 29 8.65 -8.68 12.44
C ARG A 29 9.41 -7.49 11.87
N PHE A 30 9.34 -7.29 10.55
CA PHE A 30 9.97 -6.13 9.90
C PHE A 30 9.49 -4.80 10.50
N TYR A 31 8.18 -4.65 10.72
CA TYR A 31 7.64 -3.42 11.29
C TYR A 31 7.99 -3.23 12.76
N ASP A 32 8.04 -4.31 13.56
CA ASP A 32 8.50 -4.22 14.95
C ASP A 32 9.94 -3.74 15.05
N GLU A 33 10.81 -4.27 14.20
CA GLU A 33 12.20 -3.85 14.13
C GLU A 33 12.30 -2.39 13.65
N LEU A 34 11.57 -2.01 12.59
CA LEU A 34 11.55 -0.64 12.09
C LEU A 34 11.05 0.36 13.15
N VAL A 35 9.99 0.01 13.89
CA VAL A 35 9.51 0.80 15.03
C VAL A 35 10.60 0.96 16.07
N THR A 36 11.30 -0.12 16.42
CA THR A 36 12.41 -0.08 17.40
C THR A 36 13.54 0.83 16.92
N ASP A 37 13.97 0.68 15.67
CA ASP A 37 15.03 1.49 15.07
C ASP A 37 14.66 2.97 15.09
N LEU A 38 13.41 3.31 14.74
CA LEU A 38 12.94 4.70 14.71
C LEU A 38 12.77 5.28 16.12
N THR A 39 12.25 4.52 17.09
CA THR A 39 12.16 4.95 18.50
C THR A 39 13.53 5.33 19.04
N VAL A 40 14.56 4.51 18.78
CA VAL A 40 15.94 4.79 19.20
C VAL A 40 16.50 5.98 18.42
N ARG A 41 16.38 5.99 17.09
CA ARG A 41 16.93 7.03 16.20
C ARG A 41 16.43 8.43 16.56
N TYR A 42 15.15 8.55 16.93
CA TYR A 42 14.51 9.82 17.27
C TYR A 42 14.37 10.06 18.77
N SER A 43 14.89 9.17 19.63
CA SER A 43 14.84 9.29 21.10
C SER A 43 13.43 9.52 21.66
N VAL A 44 12.43 8.90 21.04
CA VAL A 44 11.02 9.05 21.40
C VAL A 44 10.69 8.18 22.61
N GLN A 45 9.91 8.71 23.57
CA GLN A 45 9.50 7.94 24.74
C GLN A 45 8.26 7.07 24.45
N ASP A 46 8.19 5.88 25.03
CA ASP A 46 7.08 4.93 24.85
C ASP A 46 5.70 5.54 25.19
N ASN A 47 5.63 6.41 26.20
CA ASN A 47 4.41 7.08 26.61
C ASN A 47 3.92 8.14 25.59
N GLU A 48 4.81 8.70 24.78
CA GLU A 48 4.45 9.62 23.69
C GLU A 48 3.87 8.84 22.50
N ILE A 49 4.43 7.67 22.23
CA ILE A 49 3.92 6.74 21.20
C ILE A 49 2.55 6.20 21.61
N GLU A 50 2.38 5.79 22.87
CA GLU A 50 1.09 5.36 23.43
C GLU A 50 0.00 6.44 23.23
N LYS A 51 0.28 7.70 23.60
CA LYS A 51 -0.64 8.82 23.38
C LYS A 51 -0.97 9.01 21.89
N ALA A 52 0.02 8.91 21.01
CA ALA A 52 -0.18 9.02 19.58
C ALA A 52 -1.07 7.88 19.04
N ILE A 53 -0.85 6.64 19.48
CA ILE A 53 -1.71 5.49 19.14
C ILE A 53 -3.13 5.71 19.64
N GLY A 54 -3.31 6.15 20.89
CA GLY A 54 -4.62 6.48 21.45
C GLY A 54 -5.38 7.51 20.59
N CYS A 55 -4.68 8.55 20.14
CA CYS A 55 -5.24 9.55 19.21
C CYS A 55 -5.61 8.90 17.86
N LEU A 56 -4.69 8.14 17.25
CA LEU A 56 -4.92 7.45 15.98
C LEU A 56 -6.13 6.51 16.01
N VAL A 57 -6.26 5.71 17.06
CA VAL A 57 -7.40 4.79 17.26
C VAL A 57 -8.69 5.58 17.42
N SER A 58 -8.67 6.68 18.18
CA SER A 58 -9.83 7.56 18.34
C SER A 58 -10.26 8.19 17.01
N CYS A 59 -9.31 8.68 16.20
CA CYS A 59 -9.57 9.27 14.89
C CYS A 59 -10.26 8.28 13.94
N HIS A 60 -9.71 7.08 13.81
CA HIS A 60 -10.28 6.07 12.91
C HIS A 60 -11.63 5.55 13.40
N ARG A 61 -11.82 5.40 14.72
CA ARG A 61 -13.09 4.94 15.29
C ARG A 61 -14.24 5.92 15.07
N HIS A 62 -13.96 7.23 15.11
CA HIS A 62 -14.96 8.28 15.00
C HIS A 62 -15.01 8.94 13.62
N MET A 63 -14.33 8.35 12.63
CA MET A 63 -14.33 8.87 11.27
C MET A 63 -15.74 8.81 10.65
N ARG A 64 -16.20 9.94 10.10
CA ARG A 64 -17.50 10.09 9.44
C ARG A 64 -17.30 10.87 8.14
N CYS A 65 -17.78 10.33 7.02
CA CYS A 65 -17.71 10.99 5.71
C CYS A 65 -16.29 11.45 5.33
N GLY A 66 -15.27 10.64 5.68
CA GLY A 66 -13.86 10.98 5.44
C GLY A 66 -13.28 12.07 6.34
N ARG A 67 -14.00 12.49 7.38
CA ARG A 67 -13.55 13.49 8.35
C ARG A 67 -13.36 12.83 9.72
N SER A 68 -12.25 13.16 10.38
CA SER A 68 -11.99 12.78 11.77
C SER A 68 -12.23 13.99 12.68
N PRO A 69 -12.82 13.81 13.88
CA PRO A 69 -12.98 14.91 14.84
C PRO A 69 -11.64 15.39 15.42
N ASN A 70 -10.62 14.52 15.39
CA ASN A 70 -9.28 14.80 15.88
C ASN A 70 -8.29 14.79 14.71
N TYR A 71 -7.23 15.59 14.81
CA TYR A 71 -6.18 15.70 13.79
C TYR A 71 -4.98 14.81 14.17
N CYS A 72 -4.59 13.90 13.27
CA CYS A 72 -3.34 13.17 13.37
C CYS A 72 -2.25 13.92 12.59
N ASP A 73 -1.27 14.48 13.31
CA ASP A 73 -0.15 15.17 12.68
C ASP A 73 0.99 14.20 12.40
N TYR A 74 1.03 13.64 11.20
CA TYR A 74 2.17 12.81 10.79
C TYR A 74 3.42 13.62 10.45
N ASN A 75 3.45 14.94 10.67
CA ASN A 75 4.74 15.63 10.74
C ASN A 75 5.47 15.36 12.08
N ASN A 76 4.74 14.89 13.10
CA ASN A 76 5.30 14.42 14.36
C ASN A 76 5.63 12.92 14.28
N ILE A 77 6.90 12.58 14.55
CA ILE A 77 7.43 11.22 14.45
C ILE A 77 6.70 10.22 15.38
N CYS A 78 6.16 10.64 16.53
CA CYS A 78 5.39 9.78 17.42
C CYS A 78 4.14 9.24 16.74
N TYR A 79 3.46 10.06 15.91
CA TYR A 79 2.31 9.62 15.12
C TYR A 79 2.72 8.67 14.00
N CYS A 80 3.89 8.89 13.38
CA CYS A 80 4.42 7.97 12.38
C CYS A 80 4.74 6.60 12.99
N ILE A 81 5.45 6.56 14.12
CA ILE A 81 5.78 5.33 14.85
C ILE A 81 4.50 4.65 15.36
N GLY A 82 3.56 5.42 15.90
CA GLY A 82 2.27 4.92 16.35
C GLY A 82 1.47 4.27 15.21
N TYR A 83 1.47 4.86 14.01
CA TYR A 83 0.84 4.26 12.83
C TYR A 83 1.56 3.00 12.36
N LEU A 84 2.89 2.99 12.33
CA LEU A 84 3.69 1.82 11.98
C LEU A 84 3.34 0.62 12.86
N HIS A 85 3.32 0.83 14.18
CA HIS A 85 2.88 -0.19 15.13
C HIS A 85 1.42 -0.59 14.87
N GLN A 86 0.51 0.38 14.85
CA GLN A 86 -0.92 0.10 14.89
C GLN A 86 -1.47 -0.52 13.60
N TYR A 87 -0.98 -0.10 12.42
CA TYR A 87 -1.65 -0.37 11.13
C TYR A 87 -0.74 -0.97 10.05
N ALA A 88 0.54 -0.61 9.99
CA ALA A 88 1.36 -0.86 8.80
C ALA A 88 1.46 -2.34 8.43
N SER A 89 1.68 -3.24 9.40
CA SER A 89 1.78 -4.67 9.13
C SER A 89 0.50 -5.25 8.51
N CYS A 90 -0.67 -4.92 9.05
CA CYS A 90 -1.94 -5.41 8.53
C CYS A 90 -2.23 -4.84 7.13
N HIS A 91 -1.89 -3.58 6.88
CA HIS A 91 -2.05 -2.96 5.56
C HIS A 91 -1.09 -3.55 4.52
N SER A 92 0.18 -3.78 4.86
CA SER A 92 1.12 -4.50 3.97
C SER A 92 0.68 -5.92 3.67
N CYS A 93 0.17 -6.66 4.66
CA CYS A 93 -0.34 -8.02 4.46
C CYS A 93 -1.58 -8.05 3.55
N MET A 94 -2.43 -7.03 3.63
CA MET A 94 -3.55 -6.84 2.70
C MET A 94 -3.04 -6.62 1.28
N VAL A 95 -2.12 -5.68 1.06
CA VAL A 95 -1.56 -5.42 -0.27
C VAL A 95 -0.82 -6.65 -0.82
N LEU A 96 -0.03 -7.35 0.01
CA LEU A 96 0.59 -8.63 -0.34
C LEU A 96 -0.44 -9.61 -0.89
N THR A 97 -1.54 -9.82 -0.14
CA THR A 97 -2.58 -10.79 -0.52
C THR A 97 -3.23 -10.40 -1.86
N VAL A 98 -3.60 -9.13 -2.01
CA VAL A 98 -4.25 -8.62 -3.23
C VAL A 98 -3.32 -8.72 -4.44
N ILE A 99 -2.08 -8.27 -4.31
CA ILE A 99 -1.13 -8.27 -5.41
C ILE A 99 -0.67 -9.67 -5.75
N TYR A 100 -0.51 -10.56 -4.77
CA TYR A 100 -0.17 -11.95 -5.02
C TYR A 100 -1.20 -12.62 -5.94
N GLU A 101 -2.49 -12.38 -5.71
CA GLU A 101 -3.57 -12.87 -6.58
C GLU A 101 -3.56 -12.19 -7.96
N LEU A 102 -3.51 -10.85 -7.99
CA LEU A 102 -3.56 -10.08 -9.23
C LEU A 102 -2.40 -10.40 -10.17
N TRP A 103 -1.18 -10.41 -9.65
CA TRP A 103 0.05 -10.60 -10.42
C TRP A 103 0.20 -12.01 -11.00
N ARG A 104 -0.53 -12.99 -10.45
CA ARG A 104 -0.61 -14.36 -10.97
C ARG A 104 -1.76 -14.55 -11.95
N SER A 105 -2.62 -13.55 -12.13
CA SER A 105 -3.71 -13.65 -13.09
C SER A 105 -3.21 -13.68 -14.54
N SER A 106 -4.01 -14.28 -15.41
CA SER A 106 -3.80 -14.34 -16.86
C SER A 106 -4.30 -13.09 -17.59
N ARG A 107 -4.67 -12.03 -16.85
CA ARG A 107 -5.14 -10.77 -17.44
C ARG A 107 -4.03 -10.15 -18.26
N ILE A 108 -4.36 -9.73 -19.49
CA ILE A 108 -3.38 -9.26 -20.45
C ILE A 108 -2.70 -7.97 -19.97
N GLU A 109 -3.44 -7.07 -19.32
CA GLU A 109 -2.92 -5.82 -18.76
C GLU A 109 -1.86 -6.11 -17.68
N ILE A 110 -2.13 -7.07 -16.80
CA ILE A 110 -1.18 -7.50 -15.76
C ILE A 110 0.01 -8.27 -16.36
N PHE A 111 -0.23 -9.07 -17.40
CA PHE A 111 0.83 -9.73 -18.14
C PHE A 111 1.82 -8.73 -18.75
N TYR A 112 1.33 -7.65 -19.37
CA TYR A 112 2.18 -6.62 -19.93
C TYR A 112 3.10 -5.96 -18.89
N LEU A 113 2.59 -5.68 -17.68
CA LEU A 113 3.42 -5.13 -16.60
C LEU A 113 4.61 -6.03 -16.23
N ARG A 114 4.41 -7.35 -16.24
CA ARG A 114 5.44 -8.34 -15.86
C ARG A 114 6.60 -8.46 -16.85
N ILE A 115 6.38 -8.08 -18.10
CA ILE A 115 7.39 -8.18 -19.16
C ILE A 115 8.07 -6.85 -19.48
N LYS A 116 7.70 -5.76 -18.78
CA LYS A 116 8.39 -4.49 -18.94
C LYS A 116 9.81 -4.57 -18.39
N ASN A 117 10.75 -3.90 -19.05
CA ASN A 117 12.11 -3.74 -18.51
C ASN A 117 12.15 -2.79 -17.31
N THR A 118 11.38 -1.70 -17.38
CA THR A 118 11.21 -0.71 -16.31
C THR A 118 9.75 -0.63 -15.93
N LEU A 119 9.48 -0.71 -14.63
CA LEU A 119 8.14 -0.54 -14.06
C LEU A 119 8.09 0.72 -13.20
N ASP A 120 7.24 1.67 -13.58
CA ASP A 120 7.01 2.91 -12.82
C ASP A 120 5.77 2.76 -11.93
N VAL A 121 5.94 2.83 -10.60
CA VAL A 121 4.87 2.59 -9.63
C VAL A 121 4.71 3.82 -8.72
N THR A 122 3.48 4.27 -8.54
CA THR A 122 3.15 5.38 -7.63
C THR A 122 2.18 4.94 -6.56
N PHE A 123 2.50 5.21 -5.30
CA PHE A 123 1.61 4.95 -4.16
C PHE A 123 1.14 6.27 -3.56
N ILE A 124 -0.15 6.59 -3.68
CA ILE A 124 -0.71 7.85 -3.19
C ILE A 124 -1.39 7.65 -1.84
N GLY A 125 -0.98 8.43 -0.84
CA GLY A 125 -1.41 8.33 0.55
C GLY A 125 -0.88 7.10 1.26
N SER A 126 0.29 6.60 0.85
CA SER A 126 0.88 5.38 1.41
C SER A 126 1.51 5.58 2.78
N GLY A 127 1.60 6.82 3.27
CA GLY A 127 2.29 7.18 4.51
C GLY A 127 3.71 6.60 4.57
N PRO A 128 3.97 5.59 5.43
CA PRO A 128 5.30 5.00 5.60
C PRO A 128 5.75 4.10 4.43
N GLY A 129 4.93 3.88 3.40
CA GLY A 129 5.24 2.95 2.32
C GLY A 129 4.87 1.50 2.64
N ASN A 130 3.82 1.27 3.43
CA ASN A 130 3.36 -0.09 3.71
C ASN A 130 2.85 -0.83 2.48
N ASP A 131 2.28 -0.10 1.51
CA ASP A 131 1.81 -0.67 0.26
C ASP A 131 3.00 -1.16 -0.58
N PHE A 132 4.09 -0.40 -0.55
CA PHE A 132 5.35 -0.76 -1.20
C PHE A 132 5.94 -2.06 -0.63
N VAL A 133 5.99 -2.22 0.70
CA VAL A 133 6.45 -3.48 1.35
C VAL A 133 5.59 -4.68 0.93
N GLY A 134 4.27 -4.53 0.95
CA GLY A 134 3.33 -5.58 0.55
C GLY A 134 3.48 -5.94 -0.94
N PHE A 135 3.62 -4.92 -1.79
CA PHE A 135 3.84 -5.06 -3.22
C PHE A 135 5.14 -5.81 -3.54
N LEU A 136 6.28 -5.40 -2.96
CA LEU A 136 7.56 -6.09 -3.16
C LEU A 136 7.51 -7.55 -2.69
N SER A 137 6.90 -7.80 -1.53
CA SER A 137 6.72 -9.15 -1.00
C SER A 137 5.93 -10.04 -1.97
N ALA A 138 4.89 -9.47 -2.60
CA ALA A 138 4.03 -10.18 -3.53
C ALA A 138 4.75 -10.54 -4.83
N ILE A 139 5.51 -9.61 -5.41
CA ILE A 139 6.14 -9.81 -6.73
C ILE A 139 7.43 -10.64 -6.67
N HIS A 140 8.00 -10.86 -5.48
CA HIS A 140 9.22 -11.64 -5.32
C HIS A 140 9.11 -13.04 -5.93
N GLY A 141 10.15 -13.43 -6.68
CA GLY A 141 10.26 -14.76 -7.27
C GLY A 141 9.32 -15.00 -8.46
N MET A 142 8.49 -14.03 -8.83
CA MET A 142 7.73 -14.10 -10.06
C MET A 142 8.61 -13.69 -11.24
N ARG A 143 8.97 -14.70 -12.04
CA ARG A 143 9.80 -14.57 -13.22
C ARG A 143 9.14 -13.62 -14.21
N GLY A 144 9.82 -12.50 -14.47
CA GLY A 144 9.47 -11.47 -15.44
C GLY A 144 10.74 -10.75 -15.86
N PHE A 145 10.64 -9.85 -16.83
CA PHE A 145 11.78 -9.07 -17.35
C PHE A 145 11.97 -7.72 -16.63
N VAL A 146 11.30 -7.50 -15.49
CA VAL A 146 11.44 -6.25 -14.74
C VAL A 146 12.83 -6.18 -14.13
N LEU A 147 13.72 -5.42 -14.76
CA LEU A 147 15.08 -5.18 -14.30
C LEU A 147 15.17 -3.90 -13.46
N ASN A 148 14.30 -2.93 -13.74
CA ASN A 148 14.27 -1.64 -13.06
C ASN A 148 12.88 -1.33 -12.52
N MET A 149 12.83 -0.74 -11.34
CA MET A 149 11.59 -0.27 -10.74
C MET A 149 11.79 1.13 -10.18
N ASN A 150 10.99 2.08 -10.66
CA ASN A 150 10.93 3.42 -10.08
C ASN A 150 9.66 3.51 -9.23
N VAL A 151 9.82 3.81 -7.94
CA VAL A 151 8.74 3.91 -6.98
C VAL A 151 8.63 5.34 -6.49
N THR A 152 7.46 5.95 -6.65
CA THR A 152 7.15 7.26 -6.09
C THR A 152 6.13 7.09 -4.98
N ILE A 153 6.49 7.43 -3.74
CA ILE A 153 5.54 7.53 -2.62
C ILE A 153 5.05 8.97 -2.53
N VAL A 154 3.73 9.17 -2.53
CA VAL A 154 3.10 10.48 -2.51
C VAL A 154 2.30 10.62 -1.22
N ASP A 155 2.55 11.65 -0.42
CA ASP A 155 1.76 11.97 0.77
C ASP A 155 1.76 13.47 1.04
N LYS A 156 0.77 13.99 1.77
CA LYS A 156 0.71 15.42 2.13
C LYS A 156 1.62 15.78 3.29
N MET A 157 1.99 14.81 4.14
CA MET A 157 2.82 15.03 5.32
C MET A 157 4.30 14.74 5.02
N GLN A 158 5.18 15.73 5.19
CA GLN A 158 6.60 15.60 4.79
C GLN A 158 7.35 14.57 5.62
N SER A 159 7.07 14.47 6.93
CA SER A 159 7.88 13.61 7.80
C SER A 159 7.74 12.12 7.49
N TRP A 160 6.79 11.72 6.64
CA TRP A 160 6.77 10.37 6.07
C TRP A 160 8.00 10.05 5.24
N GLU A 161 8.63 11.04 4.59
CA GLU A 161 9.84 10.85 3.79
C GLU A 161 10.93 10.14 4.60
N ASN A 162 11.19 10.59 5.83
CA ASN A 162 12.19 9.98 6.70
C ASN A 162 11.89 8.51 7.02
N VAL A 163 10.61 8.18 7.19
CA VAL A 163 10.15 6.82 7.48
C VAL A 163 10.22 5.93 6.24
N VAL A 164 9.87 6.48 5.07
CA VAL A 164 9.99 5.81 3.77
C VAL A 164 11.46 5.51 3.47
N LEU A 165 12.37 6.45 3.70
CA LEU A 165 13.81 6.25 3.53
C LEU A 165 14.36 5.19 4.48
N ALA A 166 13.94 5.19 5.75
CA ALA A 166 14.30 4.13 6.69
C ALA A 166 13.75 2.75 6.29
N THR A 167 12.54 2.71 5.75
CA THR A 167 11.91 1.49 5.20
C THR A 167 12.73 0.96 4.02
N ASP A 168 13.07 1.82 3.05
CA ASP A 168 13.89 1.49 1.88
C ASP A 168 15.29 1.00 2.28
N GLU A 169 15.97 1.71 3.20
CA GLU A 169 17.28 1.33 3.75
C GLU A 169 17.23 -0.09 4.34
N LYS A 170 16.25 -0.37 5.19
CA LYS A 170 16.11 -1.68 5.84
C LYS A 170 15.80 -2.79 4.84
N LEU A 171 15.01 -2.52 3.81
CA LEU A 171 14.75 -3.48 2.72
C LEU A 171 15.99 -3.74 1.87
N ARG A 172 16.74 -2.70 1.48
CA ARG A 172 18.01 -2.82 0.73
C ARG A 172 19.03 -3.68 1.46
N ASN A 173 19.04 -3.57 2.79
CA ASN A 173 19.90 -4.39 3.66
C ASN A 173 19.38 -5.83 3.86
N GLY A 174 18.38 -6.26 3.08
CA GLY A 174 17.84 -7.63 3.10
C GLY A 174 16.72 -7.86 4.11
N GLY A 175 16.19 -6.81 4.74
CA GLY A 175 15.05 -6.89 5.64
C GLY A 175 13.76 -7.38 4.96
N CYS A 176 12.81 -7.86 5.76
CA CYS A 176 11.48 -8.29 5.29
C CYS A 176 11.48 -9.45 4.26
N GLY A 177 12.48 -10.35 4.32
CA GLY A 177 12.49 -11.60 3.56
C GLY A 177 12.34 -11.40 2.05
N LYS A 178 11.17 -11.78 1.51
CA LYS A 178 10.86 -11.66 0.08
C LYS A 178 10.97 -10.24 -0.45
N ALA A 179 10.49 -9.24 0.29
CA ALA A 179 10.56 -7.85 -0.17
C ALA A 179 12.01 -7.37 -0.31
N GLY A 180 12.85 -7.57 0.70
CA GLY A 180 14.28 -7.21 0.62
C GLY A 180 15.03 -8.00 -0.45
N ASN A 181 14.66 -9.27 -0.68
CA ASN A 181 15.26 -10.08 -1.75
C ASN A 181 14.97 -9.55 -3.16
N VAL A 182 13.95 -8.71 -3.38
CA VAL A 182 13.71 -8.08 -4.69
C VAL A 182 14.91 -7.22 -5.12
N TYR A 183 15.52 -6.49 -4.19
CA TYR A 183 16.66 -5.61 -4.46
C TYR A 183 17.91 -6.34 -4.98
N LYS A 184 17.99 -7.67 -4.79
CA LYS A 184 19.10 -8.48 -5.31
C LYS A 184 19.08 -8.61 -6.83
N ASN A 185 17.89 -8.55 -7.42
CA ASN A 185 17.67 -8.82 -8.85
C ASN A 185 17.05 -7.64 -9.61
N VAL A 186 16.46 -6.69 -8.89
CA VAL A 186 15.78 -5.53 -9.46
C VAL A 186 16.42 -4.27 -8.92
N ASN A 187 16.81 -3.37 -9.83
CA ASN A 187 17.25 -2.03 -9.47
C ASN A 187 16.03 -1.19 -9.06
N VAL A 188 15.74 -1.16 -7.77
CA VAL A 188 14.63 -0.38 -7.19
C VAL A 188 15.13 0.99 -6.78
N ARG A 189 14.53 2.04 -7.36
CA ARG A 189 14.74 3.45 -7.01
C ARG A 189 13.48 3.98 -6.37
N ILE A 190 13.61 4.59 -5.19
CA ILE A 190 12.48 5.18 -4.48
C ILE A 190 12.63 6.70 -4.45
N SER A 191 11.51 7.39 -4.56
CA SER A 191 11.39 8.83 -4.34
C SER A 191 10.17 9.11 -3.47
N PHE A 192 10.22 10.24 -2.76
CA PHE A 192 9.09 10.76 -2.02
C PHE A 192 8.64 12.07 -2.66
N LEU A 193 7.33 12.26 -2.81
CA LEU A 193 6.73 13.47 -3.34
C LEU A 193 5.68 14.00 -2.37
N LYS A 194 5.95 15.17 -1.77
CA LYS A 194 4.95 15.85 -0.95
C LYS A 194 3.86 16.45 -1.85
N SER A 195 2.64 15.93 -1.74
CA SER A 195 1.51 16.41 -2.51
C SER A 195 0.20 16.21 -1.77
N ASP A 196 -0.67 17.21 -1.80
CA ASP A 196 -2.00 17.16 -1.18
C ASP A 196 -3.08 17.06 -2.25
N ILE A 197 -3.62 15.86 -2.42
CA ILE A 197 -4.60 15.55 -3.47
C ILE A 197 -5.97 16.16 -3.22
N THR A 198 -6.25 16.71 -2.03
CA THR A 198 -7.53 17.35 -1.73
C THR A 198 -7.56 18.82 -2.13
N LYS A 199 -6.43 19.40 -2.54
CA LYS A 199 -6.36 20.80 -2.99
C LYS A 199 -6.87 20.93 -4.43
N SER A 200 -8.18 21.08 -4.57
CA SER A 200 -8.90 21.07 -5.85
C SER A 200 -8.64 22.26 -6.78
N LEU A 201 -8.07 23.37 -6.28
CA LEU A 201 -7.88 24.58 -7.09
C LEU A 201 -6.68 24.48 -8.05
N VAL A 202 -5.60 23.82 -7.62
CA VAL A 202 -4.41 23.59 -8.44
C VAL A 202 -3.89 22.21 -8.09
N PHE A 203 -4.17 21.24 -8.97
CA PHE A 203 -3.58 19.92 -8.83
C PHE A 203 -2.06 20.03 -9.00
N ASP A 204 -1.32 19.41 -8.10
CA ASP A 204 0.13 19.60 -7.97
C ASP A 204 0.89 19.16 -9.25
N LEU A 205 1.67 20.08 -9.84
CA LEU A 205 2.35 19.86 -11.13
C LEU A 205 3.39 18.72 -11.09
N PRO A 206 4.22 18.58 -10.05
CA PRO A 206 5.06 17.40 -9.86
C PRO A 206 4.26 16.09 -9.89
N LEU A 207 3.14 16.01 -9.16
CA LEU A 207 2.29 14.82 -9.16
C LEU A 207 1.68 14.54 -10.54
N GLN A 208 1.20 15.58 -11.23
CA GLN A 208 0.73 15.46 -12.62
C GLN A 208 1.80 14.85 -13.53
N THR A 209 3.02 15.35 -13.44
CA THR A 209 4.14 14.90 -14.28
C THR A 209 4.47 13.43 -13.98
N ASN A 210 4.50 13.06 -12.70
CA ASN A 210 4.73 11.68 -12.27
C ASN A 210 3.61 10.72 -12.73
N LEU A 211 2.35 11.14 -12.69
CA LEU A 211 1.22 10.32 -13.15
C LEU A 211 1.24 10.05 -14.66
N LYS A 212 1.77 10.98 -15.46
CA LYS A 212 1.91 10.81 -16.92
C LYS A 212 2.96 9.77 -17.32
N THR A 213 3.84 9.38 -16.41
CA THR A 213 4.86 8.34 -16.67
C THR A 213 4.59 7.05 -15.90
N THR A 214 3.76 7.08 -14.86
CA THR A 214 3.45 5.92 -14.01
C THR A 214 2.72 4.80 -14.75
N ASP A 215 3.15 3.55 -14.56
CA ASP A 215 2.47 2.34 -15.05
C ASP A 215 1.40 1.84 -14.08
N VAL A 216 1.65 1.91 -12.78
CA VAL A 216 0.73 1.42 -11.75
C VAL A 216 0.55 2.47 -10.66
N VAL A 217 -0.69 2.90 -10.45
CA VAL A 217 -1.08 3.81 -9.37
C VAL A 217 -1.82 3.02 -8.29
N PHE A 218 -1.38 3.14 -7.05
CA PHE A 218 -2.01 2.54 -5.88
C PHE A 218 -2.72 3.59 -5.04
N LEU A 219 -3.98 3.31 -4.71
CA LEU A 219 -4.76 4.04 -3.72
C LEU A 219 -5.22 3.04 -2.65
N VAL A 220 -4.50 2.98 -1.53
CA VAL A 220 -4.74 2.00 -0.46
C VAL A 220 -5.10 2.72 0.83
N LYS A 221 -6.29 2.46 1.37
CA LYS A 221 -6.76 3.02 2.66
C LYS A 221 -6.70 4.54 2.80
N MET A 222 -6.59 5.25 1.69
CA MET A 222 -6.43 6.70 1.68
C MET A 222 -7.78 7.39 1.48
N LEU A 223 -8.62 6.96 0.53
CA LEU A 223 -9.87 7.66 0.23
C LEU A 223 -10.90 7.52 1.35
N SER A 224 -10.85 6.49 2.18
CA SER A 224 -11.66 6.43 3.40
C SER A 224 -11.36 7.59 4.36
N THR A 225 -10.18 8.22 4.26
CA THR A 225 -9.73 9.34 5.09
C THR A 225 -9.77 10.71 4.38
N VAL A 226 -10.20 10.74 3.11
CA VAL A 226 -10.41 11.97 2.34
C VAL A 226 -11.87 12.42 2.52
N PRO A 227 -12.18 13.70 2.77
CA PRO A 227 -13.56 14.18 2.87
C PRO A 227 -14.38 13.88 1.61
N ASP A 228 -15.65 13.49 1.76
CA ASP A 228 -16.50 13.04 0.64
C ASP A 228 -16.63 14.07 -0.49
N GLU A 229 -16.66 15.36 -0.15
CA GLU A 229 -16.70 16.46 -1.11
C GLU A 229 -15.43 16.56 -2.00
N ASP A 230 -14.28 16.12 -1.49
CA ASP A 230 -12.98 16.20 -2.18
C ASP A 230 -12.65 14.93 -2.96
N LYS A 231 -13.30 13.79 -2.65
CA LYS A 231 -13.01 12.50 -3.31
C LYS A 231 -13.19 12.58 -4.82
N ARG A 232 -14.24 13.27 -5.28
CA ARG A 232 -14.56 13.37 -6.71
C ARG A 232 -13.46 14.12 -7.46
N SER A 233 -13.06 15.28 -6.97
CA SER A 233 -11.99 16.09 -7.58
C SER A 233 -10.67 15.33 -7.56
N ALA A 234 -10.26 14.79 -6.41
CA ALA A 234 -9.02 14.04 -6.28
C ALA A 234 -8.96 12.86 -7.26
N LEU A 235 -10.00 12.03 -7.32
CA LEU A 235 -10.07 10.89 -8.25
C LEU A 235 -10.08 11.32 -9.71
N ARG A 236 -10.81 12.39 -10.03
CA ARG A 236 -10.83 12.96 -11.37
C ARG A 236 -9.43 13.37 -11.78
N ASP A 237 -8.74 14.14 -10.95
CA ASP A 237 -7.43 14.70 -11.30
C ASP A 237 -6.38 13.59 -11.44
N ILE A 238 -6.42 12.56 -10.58
CA ILE A 238 -5.59 11.37 -10.73
C ILE A 238 -5.90 10.66 -12.06
N ALA A 239 -7.16 10.30 -12.32
CA ALA A 239 -7.55 9.55 -13.51
C ALA A 239 -7.31 10.31 -14.83
N HIS A 240 -7.39 11.64 -14.83
CA HIS A 240 -7.12 12.47 -16.02
C HIS A 240 -5.63 12.59 -16.33
N ASN A 241 -4.76 12.56 -15.31
CA ASN A 241 -3.32 12.70 -15.48
C ASN A 241 -2.57 11.37 -15.65
N MET A 242 -3.23 10.24 -15.39
CA MET A 242 -2.69 8.92 -15.74
C MET A 242 -2.52 8.76 -17.26
N LYS A 243 -1.42 8.14 -17.67
CA LYS A 243 -1.20 7.77 -19.09
C LYS A 243 -2.14 6.63 -19.55
N PRO A 244 -2.53 6.59 -20.83
CA PRO A 244 -3.25 5.45 -21.41
C PRO A 244 -2.56 4.12 -21.13
N GLY A 245 -3.35 3.10 -20.77
CA GLY A 245 -2.86 1.77 -20.41
C GLY A 245 -2.32 1.63 -18.98
N ALA A 246 -2.17 2.72 -18.22
CA ALA A 246 -1.78 2.62 -16.81
C ALA A 246 -2.85 1.92 -15.97
N ILE A 247 -2.42 1.20 -14.95
CA ILE A 247 -3.29 0.45 -14.05
C ILE A 247 -3.53 1.25 -12.77
N LEU A 248 -4.78 1.43 -12.38
CA LEU A 248 -5.17 1.96 -11.07
C LEU A 248 -5.62 0.81 -10.18
N ILE A 249 -4.93 0.58 -9.07
CA ILE A 249 -5.28 -0.40 -8.05
C ILE A 249 -5.86 0.32 -6.84
N PHE A 250 -7.13 0.08 -6.59
CA PHE A 250 -7.89 0.64 -5.48
C PHE A 250 -8.11 -0.44 -4.41
N ILE A 251 -7.71 -0.17 -3.16
CA ILE A 251 -7.91 -1.06 -2.01
C ILE A 251 -8.39 -0.24 -0.82
N ASP A 252 -9.71 -0.12 -0.62
CA ASP A 252 -10.27 0.70 0.46
C ASP A 252 -11.64 0.22 0.93
N CYS A 253 -12.12 0.73 2.07
CA CYS A 253 -13.48 0.51 2.55
C CYS A 253 -13.95 1.71 3.36
N PRO A 254 -15.13 2.30 3.06
CA PRO A 254 -16.08 1.88 2.02
C PRO A 254 -15.58 2.25 0.61
N TYR A 255 -15.99 1.45 -0.39
CA TYR A 255 -15.77 1.80 -1.80
C TYR A 255 -16.50 3.11 -2.15
N PRO A 256 -15.80 4.11 -2.71
CA PRO A 256 -16.41 5.40 -3.02
C PRO A 256 -17.27 5.27 -4.30
N ALA A 257 -18.58 5.44 -4.14
CA ALA A 257 -19.55 5.33 -5.25
C ALA A 257 -19.21 6.23 -6.45
N VAL A 258 -18.49 7.33 -6.22
CA VAL A 258 -18.06 8.25 -7.28
C VAL A 258 -17.11 7.61 -8.30
N LEU A 259 -16.40 6.52 -7.96
CA LEU A 259 -15.55 5.82 -8.93
C LEU A 259 -16.34 5.30 -10.14
N ALA A 260 -17.62 4.94 -9.96
CA ALA A 260 -18.50 4.50 -11.05
C ALA A 260 -18.75 5.59 -12.11
N THR A 261 -18.49 6.86 -11.79
CA THR A 261 -18.67 7.99 -12.73
C THR A 261 -17.51 8.13 -13.72
N PHE A 262 -16.41 7.40 -13.53
CA PHE A 262 -15.21 7.47 -14.38
C PHE A 262 -15.14 6.37 -15.44
N ASN A 263 -16.24 5.64 -15.69
CA ASN A 263 -16.28 4.55 -16.68
C ASN A 263 -15.92 4.98 -18.11
N SER A 264 -16.00 6.27 -18.44
CA SER A 264 -15.58 6.81 -19.73
C SER A 264 -14.06 6.91 -19.90
N CYS A 265 -13.29 6.88 -18.81
CA CYS A 265 -11.83 6.99 -18.84
C CYS A 265 -11.10 5.86 -18.10
N LEU A 266 -11.81 5.08 -17.28
CA LEU A 266 -11.28 3.94 -16.55
C LEU A 266 -12.14 2.71 -16.86
N ARG A 267 -11.52 1.66 -17.41
CA ARG A 267 -12.17 0.35 -17.62
C ARG A 267 -11.84 -0.58 -16.47
N GLU A 268 -12.85 -1.07 -15.76
CA GLU A 268 -12.65 -2.08 -14.71
C GLU A 268 -12.17 -3.40 -15.32
N ILE A 269 -11.13 -4.00 -14.73
CA ILE A 269 -10.54 -5.29 -15.16
C ILE A 269 -10.55 -6.35 -14.05
N TYR A 270 -10.75 -5.94 -12.79
CA TYR A 270 -10.85 -6.85 -11.65
C TYR A 270 -11.62 -6.17 -10.51
N GLN A 271 -12.40 -6.97 -9.78
CA GLN A 271 -13.02 -6.57 -8.52
C GLN A 271 -13.06 -7.73 -7.52
N LYS A 272 -12.99 -7.39 -6.23
CA LYS A 272 -13.18 -8.29 -5.11
C LYS A 272 -13.75 -7.48 -3.93
N MET A 273 -15.00 -7.75 -3.55
CA MET A 273 -15.72 -6.97 -2.52
C MET A 273 -15.71 -7.66 -1.16
N ASP A 274 -15.86 -6.90 -0.07
CA ASP A 274 -16.08 -7.34 1.31
C ASP A 274 -15.00 -8.29 1.87
N ASN A 275 -13.75 -8.10 1.45
CA ASN A 275 -12.67 -8.99 1.84
C ASN A 275 -12.12 -8.65 3.22
N ARG A 276 -11.84 -9.70 3.99
CA ARG A 276 -11.15 -9.61 5.27
C ARG A 276 -9.72 -10.05 5.10
N TYR A 277 -8.81 -9.22 5.57
CA TYR A 277 -7.38 -9.49 5.57
C TYR A 277 -6.91 -9.63 7.01
N TYR A 278 -5.98 -10.55 7.22
CA TYR A 278 -5.51 -10.92 8.54
C TYR A 278 -3.99 -10.80 8.61
N CYS A 279 -3.51 -10.41 9.77
CA CYS A 279 -2.12 -10.36 10.16
C CYS A 279 -1.99 -10.79 11.63
N SER A 280 -0.79 -11.13 12.07
CA SER A 280 -0.54 -11.45 13.47
C SER A 280 -0.66 -10.21 14.36
N SER A 281 -1.28 -10.39 15.52
CA SER A 281 -1.37 -9.36 16.56
C SER A 281 -0.12 -9.31 17.42
N ARG A 282 0.24 -8.12 17.87
CA ARG A 282 1.32 -7.82 18.82
C ARG A 282 0.92 -6.66 19.72
N THR A 283 1.39 -6.70 20.96
CA THR A 283 1.12 -5.67 21.97
C THR A 283 2.41 -4.95 22.32
N ARG A 284 2.40 -3.62 22.17
CA ARG A 284 3.50 -2.72 22.56
C ARG A 284 2.91 -1.34 22.86
N PHE A 285 3.58 -0.54 23.70
CA PHE A 285 3.13 0.81 24.08
C PHE A 285 1.71 0.83 24.66
N GLY A 286 1.32 -0.22 25.41
CA GLY A 286 -0.06 -0.35 25.94
C GLY A 286 -1.14 -0.69 24.91
N HIS A 287 -0.81 -0.84 23.62
CA HIS A 287 -1.77 -1.08 22.55
C HIS A 287 -1.48 -2.36 21.75
N THR A 288 -2.55 -3.08 21.41
CA THR A 288 -2.47 -4.18 20.44
C THR A 288 -2.72 -3.63 19.05
N ASN A 289 -1.81 -3.91 18.11
CA ASN A 289 -1.98 -3.52 16.72
C ASN A 289 -3.21 -4.20 16.10
N ILE A 290 -3.70 -3.67 14.98
CA ILE A 290 -4.81 -4.34 14.30
C ILE A 290 -4.30 -5.64 13.66
N SER A 291 -5.01 -6.73 13.90
CA SER A 291 -4.76 -8.04 13.28
C SER A 291 -5.72 -8.33 12.13
N ARG A 292 -6.69 -7.43 11.89
CA ARG A 292 -7.71 -7.58 10.87
C ARG A 292 -8.09 -6.24 10.27
N CYS A 293 -8.20 -6.18 8.95
CA CYS A 293 -8.82 -5.07 8.23
C CYS A 293 -9.76 -5.60 7.14
N THR A 294 -10.67 -4.73 6.68
CA THR A 294 -11.59 -5.03 5.58
C THR A 294 -11.33 -4.10 4.41
N ALA A 295 -11.36 -4.58 3.18
CA ALA A 295 -11.27 -3.71 2.00
C ALA A 295 -11.95 -4.30 0.78
N ASP A 296 -12.52 -3.41 -0.02
CA ASP A 296 -12.89 -3.67 -1.39
C ASP A 296 -11.70 -3.43 -2.30
N VAL A 297 -11.53 -4.30 -3.27
CA VAL A 297 -10.47 -4.21 -4.27
C VAL A 297 -11.12 -3.97 -5.62
N LYS A 298 -10.67 -2.93 -6.30
CA LYS A 298 -11.00 -2.71 -7.71
C LYS A 298 -9.75 -2.34 -8.48
N VAL A 299 -9.64 -2.86 -9.69
CA VAL A 299 -8.54 -2.56 -10.60
C VAL A 299 -9.09 -2.05 -11.89
N PHE A 300 -8.55 -0.93 -12.35
CA PHE A 300 -8.92 -0.29 -13.59
C PHE A 300 -7.70 -0.15 -14.49
N VAL A 301 -7.95 -0.10 -15.79
CA VAL A 301 -6.98 0.36 -16.79
C VAL A 301 -7.47 1.69 -17.36
N LYS A 302 -6.55 2.65 -17.48
CA LYS A 302 -6.79 3.92 -18.16
C LYS A 302 -7.00 3.68 -19.65
N ILE A 303 -8.15 4.12 -20.18
CA ILE A 303 -8.49 4.09 -21.61
C ILE A 303 -7.74 5.23 -22.31
#